data_AF-A0AAV4S8T9-F1
#
_entry.id   AF-A0AAV4S8T9-F1
#
_cell.length_a   1.000
_cell.length_b   1.000
_cell.length_c   1.000
_cell.angle_alpha   90.00
_cell.angle_beta   90.00
_cell.angle_gamma   90.00
#
_symmetry.space_group_name_H-M   'P 1'
#
loop_
_entity.id
_entity.type
_entity.pdbx_description
1 polymer ?
#
loop_
_entity_poly.entity_id
_entity_poly.type
_entity_poly.pdbx_seq_one_letter_code
_entity_poly.pdbx_strand_id
1 'polypeptide(L)'
;MMRDIDINILKSSEIGKLILPMVWHYLPTDEFKLKNTLWEKYASVFPNIWIASAFKGATEMTQLITQQDIIFQINKHGSKC
;
A
#
# COMPACT_ATOMS: atom_id res chain seq x y z
N MET A 1 -5.65 -7.12 -1.63
CA MET A 1 -5.51 -8.14 -0.56
C MET A 1 -6.49 -8.00 0.63
N MET A 2 -7.09 -6.85 0.97
CA MET A 2 -8.33 -6.83 1.80
C MET A 2 -9.52 -6.17 1.09
N ARG A 3 -9.26 -5.59 -0.08
CA ARG A 3 -10.22 -4.83 -0.88
C ARG A 3 -11.41 -5.68 -1.30
N ASP A 4 -11.16 -6.95 -1.62
CA ASP A 4 -12.13 -7.88 -2.19
C ASP A 4 -12.82 -8.79 -1.16
N ILE A 5 -12.42 -8.70 0.12
CA ILE A 5 -13.03 -9.50 1.20
C ILE A 5 -14.41 -8.94 1.54
N ASP A 6 -15.43 -9.78 1.69
CA ASP A 6 -16.76 -9.33 2.09
C ASP A 6 -16.76 -8.60 3.45
N ILE A 7 -17.55 -7.53 3.57
CA ILE A 7 -17.59 -6.71 4.77
C ILE A 7 -18.11 -7.47 5.99
N ASN A 8 -19.00 -8.45 5.81
CA ASN A 8 -19.55 -9.24 6.90
C ASN A 8 -18.48 -10.15 7.48
N ILE A 9 -17.60 -10.71 6.65
CA ILE A 9 -16.46 -11.52 7.10
C ILE A 9 -15.52 -10.68 7.97
N LEU A 10 -15.22 -9.44 7.54
CA LEU A 10 -14.36 -8.52 8.31
C LEU A 10 -14.97 -8.14 9.66
N LYS A 11 -16.30 -7.98 9.73
CA LYS A 11 -16.99 -7.67 10.98
C LYS A 11 -17.08 -8.89 11.91
N SER A 12 -17.43 -10.06 11.36
CA SER A 12 -17.56 -11.30 12.16
C SER A 12 -16.23 -11.80 12.70
N SER A 13 -15.12 -11.51 12.01
CA SER A 13 -13.79 -11.91 12.47
C SER A 13 -13.22 -11.02 13.58
N GLU A 14 -13.91 -9.92 13.93
CA GLU A 14 -13.47 -8.92 14.90
C GLU A 14 -12.07 -8.33 14.66
N ILE A 15 -11.54 -8.45 13.44
CA ILE A 15 -10.17 -8.05 13.10
C ILE A 15 -9.92 -6.56 13.34
N GLY A 16 -10.96 -5.74 13.23
CA GLY A 16 -10.92 -4.31 13.50
C GLY A 16 -10.57 -3.93 14.94
N LYS A 17 -10.69 -4.87 15.90
CA LYS A 17 -10.27 -4.68 17.29
C LYS A 17 -8.81 -5.09 17.53
N LEU A 18 -8.22 -5.85 16.61
CA LEU A 18 -6.93 -6.49 16.78
C LEU A 18 -5.80 -5.77 16.05
N ILE A 19 -6.11 -5.08 14.95
CA ILE A 19 -5.10 -4.44 14.10
C ILE A 19 -5.51 -3.02 13.67
N LEU A 20 -4.50 -2.27 13.23
CA LEU A 20 -4.67 -0.99 12.55
C LEU A 20 -4.24 -1.15 11.09
N PRO A 21 -5.17 -1.07 10.11
CA PRO A 21 -4.79 -1.19 8.72
C PRO A 21 -4.04 0.06 8.26
N MET A 22 -2.97 -0.16 7.50
CA MET A 22 -2.26 0.90 6.79
C MET A 22 -2.69 0.91 5.34
N VAL A 23 -3.22 2.04 4.89
CA VAL A 23 -3.49 2.33 3.49
C VAL A 23 -2.26 2.99 2.91
N TRP A 24 -1.65 2.33 1.93
CA TRP A 24 -0.45 2.81 1.28
C TRP A 24 -0.61 2.80 -0.24
N HIS A 25 0.14 3.68 -0.89
CA HIS A 25 0.03 3.92 -2.32
C HIS A 25 1.34 4.46 -2.90
N TYR A 26 1.58 4.13 -4.17
CA TYR A 26 2.78 4.49 -4.90
C TYR A 26 2.71 5.80 -5.68
N LEU A 27 1.53 6.26 -6.12
CA LEU A 27 1.46 7.56 -6.77
C LEU A 27 1.59 8.67 -5.72
N PRO A 28 1.98 9.88 -6.13
CA PRO A 28 2.06 11.01 -5.22
C PRO A 28 0.67 11.41 -4.71
N THR A 29 0.65 12.20 -3.63
CA THR A 29 -0.56 12.50 -2.87
C THR A 29 -1.68 13.16 -3.70
N ASP A 30 -1.33 13.93 -4.73
CA ASP A 30 -2.25 14.59 -5.66
C ASP A 30 -2.98 13.61 -6.61
N GLU A 31 -2.38 12.45 -6.86
CA GLU A 31 -2.94 11.39 -7.70
C GLU A 31 -3.58 10.25 -6.90
N PHE A 32 -3.42 10.26 -5.57
CA PHE A 32 -3.99 9.23 -4.70
C PHE A 32 -5.52 9.30 -4.66
N LYS A 33 -6.16 8.44 -5.46
CA LYS A 33 -7.62 8.34 -5.55
C LYS A 33 -8.09 6.91 -5.29
N LEU A 34 -8.62 6.68 -4.09
CA LEU A 34 -9.39 5.47 -3.78
C LEU A 34 -10.88 5.75 -3.88
N LYS A 35 -11.66 4.72 -4.24
CA LYS A 35 -13.13 4.82 -4.31
C LYS A 35 -13.69 5.12 -2.92
N ASN A 36 -14.65 6.06 -2.81
CA ASN A 36 -15.32 6.38 -1.55
C ASN A 36 -15.93 5.15 -0.86
N THR A 37 -16.47 4.22 -1.65
CA THR A 37 -17.03 2.95 -1.15
C THR A 37 -16.01 2.11 -0.38
N LEU A 38 -14.72 2.21 -0.70
CA LEU A 38 -13.66 1.53 0.04
C LEU A 38 -13.41 2.19 1.41
N TRP A 39 -13.49 3.52 1.48
CA TRP A 39 -13.35 4.27 2.73
C TRP A 39 -14.52 3.99 3.67
N GLU A 40 -15.76 4.02 3.16
CA GLU A 40 -16.95 3.69 3.93
C GLU A 40 -16.89 2.27 4.49
N LYS A 41 -16.48 1.31 3.67
CA LYS A 41 -16.27 -0.08 4.08
C LYS A 41 -15.29 -0.17 5.24
N TYR A 42 -14.10 0.41 5.12
CA TYR A 42 -13.08 0.31 6.16
C TYR A 42 -13.41 1.12 7.41
N ALA A 43 -14.02 2.30 7.29
CA ALA A 43 -14.47 3.09 8.44
C ALA A 43 -15.52 2.34 9.28
N SER A 44 -16.32 1.46 8.67
CA SER A 44 -17.30 0.65 9.40
C SER A 44 -16.70 -0.56 10.15
N VAL A 45 -15.44 -0.89 9.90
CA VAL A 45 -14.74 -2.05 10.48
C VAL A 45 -13.63 -1.62 11.43
N PHE A 46 -12.84 -0.63 11.03
CA PHE A 46 -11.63 -0.20 11.72
C PHE A 46 -11.85 1.18 12.34
N PRO A 47 -11.76 1.32 13.68
CA PRO A 47 -11.92 2.62 14.35
C PRO A 47 -10.85 3.64 13.94
N ASN A 48 -9.64 3.16 13.64
CA ASN A 48 -8.50 3.99 13.26
C ASN A 48 -7.75 3.34 12.09
N ILE A 49 -7.19 4.16 11.21
CA ILE A 49 -6.41 3.73 10.04
C ILE A 49 -5.16 4.60 9.89
N TRP A 50 -4.10 4.04 9.30
CA TRP A 50 -2.90 4.79 8.92
C TRP A 50 -2.89 5.07 7.43
N ILE A 51 -2.44 6.26 7.03
CA ILE A 51 -2.23 6.61 5.62
C ILE A 51 -0.74 6.91 5.43
N ALA A 52 -0.13 6.26 4.45
CA ALA A 52 1.29 6.43 4.13
C ALA A 52 1.51 6.55 2.62
N SER A 53 2.50 7.35 2.22
CA SER A 53 2.97 7.47 0.83
C SER A 53 4.26 6.69 0.63
N ALA A 54 4.51 6.22 -0.59
CA ALA A 54 5.79 5.65 -0.95
C ALA A 54 6.94 6.66 -0.74
N PHE A 55 7.99 6.26 -0.03
CA PHE A 55 9.20 7.04 0.18
C PHE A 55 10.30 6.66 -0.84
N LYS A 56 11.30 7.53 -1.01
CA LYS A 56 12.44 7.32 -1.91
C LYS A 56 13.10 5.95 -1.64
N GLY A 57 13.03 5.06 -2.63
CA GLY A 57 13.52 3.68 -2.54
C GLY A 57 12.42 2.61 -2.65
N ALA A 58 11.15 2.97 -2.48
CA ALA A 58 10.04 2.10 -2.84
C ALA A 58 9.98 1.97 -4.37
N THR A 59 10.33 0.78 -4.87
CA THR A 59 10.28 0.46 -6.30
C THR A 59 8.89 -0.07 -6.66
N GLU A 60 8.48 0.17 -7.91
CA GLU A 60 7.09 0.19 -8.44
C GLU A 60 6.12 -0.90 -7.89
N MET A 61 4.82 -0.66 -8.09
CA MET A 61 3.71 -1.52 -7.63
C MET A 61 3.85 -3.02 -7.93
N THR A 62 4.58 -3.38 -8.99
CA THR A 62 4.74 -4.76 -9.47
C THR A 62 6.12 -5.01 -10.07
N GLN A 63 7.19 -4.43 -9.50
CA GLN A 63 8.51 -4.56 -10.10
C GLN A 63 9.00 -6.02 -10.06
N LEU A 64 9.13 -6.64 -11.23
CA LEU A 64 9.85 -7.89 -11.41
C LEU A 64 11.29 -7.55 -11.77
N ILE A 65 12.21 -7.84 -10.84
CA ILE A 65 13.62 -7.51 -11.02
C ILE A 65 14.31 -8.72 -11.67
N THR A 66 14.79 -8.54 -12.89
CA THR A 66 15.70 -9.50 -13.51
C THR A 66 17.14 -9.22 -13.08
N GLN A 67 18.03 -10.21 -13.22
CA GLN A 67 19.44 -10.05 -12.84
C GLN A 67 20.12 -8.86 -13.55
N GLN A 68 19.68 -8.52 -14.76
CA GLN A 68 20.17 -7.37 -15.51
C GLN A 68 19.73 -6.02 -14.91
N ASP A 69 18.53 -5.98 -14.33
CA ASP A 69 17.98 -4.78 -13.67
C ASP A 69 18.70 -4.48 -12.35
N ILE A 70 19.16 -5.52 -11.63
CA ILE A 70 19.96 -5.38 -10.41
C ILE A 70 21.28 -4.65 -10.71
N ILE A 71 22.01 -5.11 -11.73
CA ILE A 71 23.30 -4.53 -12.13
C ILE A 71 23.13 -3.05 -12.52
N PHE A 72 22.05 -2.73 -13.25
CA PHE A 72 21.74 -1.35 -13.63
C PHE A 72 21.44 -0.45 -12.43
N GLN A 73 20.67 -0.92 -11.45
CA GLN A 73 20.36 -0.16 -10.23
C GLN A 73 21.61 0.11 -9.38
N ILE A 74 22.49 -0.90 -9.21
CA ILE A 74 23.76 -0.75 -8.48
C ILE A 74 24.63 0.33 -9.14
N ASN A 75 24.76 0.30 -10.47
CA ASN A 75 25.59 1.27 -11.20
C ASN A 75 25.01 2.70 -11.16
N LYS A 76 23.68 2.83 -11.14
CA LYS A 76 22.99 4.13 -11.01
C LYS A 76 23.22 4.81 -9.65
N HIS A 77 23.50 4.03 -8.60
CA HIS A 77 23.83 4.55 -7.27
C HIS A 77 25.34 4.57 -6.96
N GLY A 78 26.15 3.83 -7.73
CA GLY A 78 27.62 3.85 -7.65
C GLY A 78 28.29 5.02 -8.38
N SER A 79 27.58 5.75 -9.24
CA SER A 79 28.13 6.92 -9.95
C SER A 79 27.82 8.23 -9.22
N LYS A 80 28.23 8.31 -7.95
CA LYS A 80 28.40 9.56 -7.21
C LYS A 80 29.80 9.59 -6.62
N CYS A 81 30.77 9.84 -7.49
CA CYS A 81 32.09 10.35 -7.14
C CYS A 81 32.28 11.64 -7.92
#